data_AF-A0A973IBV0-F1
#
_entry.id   AF-A0A973IBV0-F1
#
_cell.length_a   1.000
_cell.length_b   1.000
_cell.length_c   1.000
_cell.angle_alpha   90.00
_cell.angle_beta   90.00
_cell.angle_gamma   90.00
#
_symmetry.space_group_name_H-M   'P 1'
#
loop_
_entity.id
_entity.type
_entity.pdbx_description
1 polymer ?
#
loop_
_entity_poly.entity_id
_entity_poly.type
_entity_poly.pdbx_seq_one_letter_code
_entity_poly.pdbx_strand_id
1 'polypeptide(L)'
;MKYYIAKSGQAKQTLDGIRGLIGKNNKIWFDFAHEIGASGILRGRSYEQPRAFVFKDDKGNFTSPKGWLKPVKHGATMPFKTNKIMLQKISALPETVKVDQIISQTFNLPLEIRGENFGCSFGSNFWLEIFTISWTSLETPVIVGMPDYQKIIANEKNGENRKTNLDDFKGIPDGFVEVSEEQVEYWFAENKLKNQKTALAEQNAIAA
;
A
#
# COMPACT_ATOMS: atom_id res chain seq x y z
N MET A 1 -11.18 7.77 10.54
CA MET A 1 -10.92 6.44 9.93
C MET A 1 -11.31 5.40 10.95
N LYS A 2 -11.84 4.25 10.56
CA LYS A 2 -12.04 3.07 11.42
C LYS A 2 -11.11 1.96 10.92
N TYR A 3 -10.61 1.14 11.84
CA TYR A 3 -9.68 0.06 11.52
C TYR A 3 -10.34 -1.30 11.78
N TYR A 4 -10.13 -2.23 10.86
CA TYR A 4 -10.71 -3.56 10.93
C TYR A 4 -9.66 -4.62 10.64
N ILE A 5 -9.80 -5.77 11.30
CA ILE A 5 -9.08 -7.00 10.97
C ILE A 5 -10.07 -8.08 10.59
N ALA A 6 -9.69 -8.99 9.69
CA ALA A 6 -10.49 -10.17 9.43
C ALA A 6 -10.03 -11.34 10.30
N LYS A 7 -10.91 -11.83 11.19
CA LYS A 7 -10.61 -12.96 12.08
C LYS A 7 -10.93 -14.32 11.46
N SER A 8 -11.88 -14.39 10.55
CA SER A 8 -12.35 -15.67 9.97
C SER A 8 -13.05 -15.48 8.62
N GLY A 9 -13.46 -16.60 8.02
CA GLY A 9 -14.31 -16.64 6.83
C GLY A 9 -13.66 -16.09 5.55
N GLN A 10 -14.50 -15.69 4.61
CA GLN A 10 -14.09 -15.13 3.31
C GLN A 10 -13.25 -13.86 3.48
N ALA A 11 -13.58 -13.01 4.46
CA ALA A 11 -12.82 -11.81 4.77
C ALA A 11 -11.35 -12.12 5.04
N LYS A 12 -11.08 -13.10 5.91
CA LYS A 12 -9.71 -13.49 6.25
C LYS A 12 -8.98 -14.11 5.05
N GLN A 13 -9.64 -15.02 4.34
CA GLN A 13 -9.05 -15.67 3.16
C GLN A 13 -8.66 -14.66 2.08
N THR A 14 -9.54 -13.69 1.78
CA THR A 14 -9.26 -12.64 0.80
C THR A 14 -8.10 -11.74 1.23
N LEU A 15 -8.09 -11.26 2.47
CA LEU A 15 -7.03 -10.37 2.95
C LEU A 15 -5.67 -11.07 3.04
N ASP A 16 -5.62 -12.32 3.51
CA ASP A 16 -4.40 -13.12 3.51
C ASP A 16 -3.91 -13.40 2.08
N GLY A 17 -4.83 -13.68 1.15
CA GLY A 17 -4.54 -13.82 -0.26
C GLY A 17 -3.94 -12.56 -0.88
N ILE A 18 -4.52 -11.39 -0.60
CA ILE A 18 -4.01 -10.08 -1.03
C ILE A 18 -2.59 -9.87 -0.50
N ARG A 19 -2.36 -10.08 0.80
CA ARG A 19 -1.02 -9.98 1.41
C ARG A 19 -0.01 -10.90 0.71
N GLY A 20 -0.39 -12.14 0.44
CA GLY A 20 0.44 -13.11 -0.27
C GLY A 20 0.79 -12.67 -1.69
N LEU A 21 -0.19 -12.16 -2.44
CA LEU A 21 0.02 -11.64 -3.80
C LEU A 21 0.93 -10.41 -3.81
N ILE A 22 0.72 -9.46 -2.90
CA ILE A 22 1.57 -8.28 -2.76
C ILE A 22 3.00 -8.70 -2.41
N GLY A 23 3.18 -9.66 -1.50
CA GLY A 23 4.49 -10.20 -1.15
C GLY A 23 5.21 -10.80 -2.36
N LYS A 24 4.53 -11.64 -3.14
CA LYS A 24 5.08 -12.25 -4.37
C LYS A 24 5.46 -11.19 -5.41
N ASN A 25 4.57 -10.24 -5.69
CA ASN A 25 4.83 -9.18 -6.66
C ASN A 25 5.99 -8.30 -6.19
N ASN A 26 6.03 -7.94 -4.91
CA ASN A 26 7.13 -7.15 -4.36
C ASN A 26 8.46 -7.86 -4.52
N LYS A 27 8.52 -9.17 -4.26
CA LYS A 27 9.72 -9.95 -4.50
C LYS A 27 10.18 -9.85 -5.96
N ILE A 28 9.29 -10.04 -6.93
CA ILE A 28 9.63 -9.94 -8.37
C ILE A 28 10.17 -8.54 -8.72
N TRP A 29 9.55 -7.48 -8.20
CA TRP A 29 10.01 -6.11 -8.42
C TRP A 29 11.38 -5.81 -7.78
N PHE A 30 11.64 -6.32 -6.57
CA PHE A 30 12.93 -6.18 -5.92
C PHE A 30 14.02 -7.01 -6.59
N ASP A 31 13.71 -8.24 -7.00
CA ASP A 31 14.64 -9.09 -7.75
C ASP A 31 15.04 -8.42 -9.07
N PHE A 32 14.09 -7.82 -9.78
CA PHE A 32 14.37 -7.03 -10.99
C PHE A 32 15.20 -5.77 -10.69
N ALA A 33 14.87 -5.04 -9.62
CA ALA A 33 15.66 -3.87 -9.21
C ALA A 33 17.12 -4.26 -8.94
N HIS A 34 17.35 -5.39 -8.26
CA HIS A 34 18.67 -5.93 -8.04
C HIS A 34 19.37 -6.34 -9.34
N GLU A 35 18.66 -7.01 -10.28
CA GLU A 35 19.20 -7.38 -11.60
C GLU A 35 19.78 -6.17 -12.35
N ILE A 36 19.09 -5.03 -12.30
CA ILE A 36 19.53 -3.82 -13.01
C ILE A 36 20.55 -2.98 -12.21
N GLY A 37 20.94 -3.40 -11.01
CA GLY A 37 21.87 -2.68 -10.13
C GLY A 37 21.23 -1.52 -9.36
N ALA A 38 19.90 -1.49 -9.24
CA ALA A 38 19.21 -0.53 -8.39
C ALA A 38 19.30 -0.94 -6.92
N SER A 39 19.57 0.04 -6.06
CA SER A 39 19.52 -0.08 -4.60
C SER A 39 18.10 -0.22 -4.04
N GLY A 40 17.08 0.02 -4.86
CA GLY A 40 15.68 -0.13 -4.46
C GLY A 40 14.69 0.41 -5.48
N ILE A 41 13.44 0.44 -5.07
CA ILE A 41 12.28 0.90 -5.85
C ILE A 41 11.53 1.96 -5.06
N LEU A 42 11.06 2.99 -5.75
CA LEU A 42 10.26 4.05 -5.17
C LEU A 42 8.78 3.83 -5.49
N ARG A 43 7.95 3.83 -4.46
CA ARG A 43 6.50 3.66 -4.53
C ARG A 43 5.82 4.46 -3.42
N GLY A 44 4.56 4.84 -3.61
CA GLY A 44 3.77 5.51 -2.56
C GLY A 44 3.44 4.54 -1.44
N ARG A 45 2.87 3.38 -1.80
CA ARG A 45 2.51 2.29 -0.88
C ARG A 45 3.03 0.95 -1.35
N SER A 46 3.14 -0.02 -0.45
CA SER A 46 3.71 -1.35 -0.70
C SER A 46 2.96 -2.17 -1.76
N TYR A 47 1.71 -1.83 -2.08
CA TYR A 47 0.89 -2.46 -3.11
C TYR A 47 0.68 -1.59 -4.34
N GLU A 48 1.24 -0.38 -4.38
CA GLU A 48 1.24 0.44 -5.58
C GLU A 48 2.35 0.03 -6.53
N GLN A 49 2.09 0.25 -7.82
CA GLN A 49 3.05 0.15 -8.89
C GLN A 49 4.29 0.99 -8.59
N PRO A 50 5.51 0.42 -8.66
CA PRO A 50 6.72 1.20 -8.56
C PRO A 50 6.74 2.35 -9.58
N ARG A 51 6.97 3.56 -9.09
CA ARG A 51 7.00 4.78 -9.89
C ARG A 51 8.39 5.04 -10.47
N ALA A 52 9.42 4.56 -9.78
CA ALA A 52 10.81 4.74 -10.15
C ALA A 52 11.71 3.72 -9.48
N PHE A 53 12.96 3.65 -9.95
CA PHE A 53 14.05 2.91 -9.34
C PHE A 53 15.02 3.89 -8.69
N VAL A 54 15.82 3.39 -7.74
CA VAL A 54 16.80 4.20 -7.02
C VAL A 54 18.17 3.54 -7.16
N PHE A 55 19.16 4.27 -7.66
CA PHE A 55 20.53 3.80 -7.77
C PHE A 55 21.41 4.66 -6.88
N LYS A 56 22.40 4.02 -6.24
CA LYS A 56 23.39 4.69 -5.42
C LYS A 56 24.78 4.24 -5.85
N ASP A 57 25.74 5.14 -5.78
CA ASP A 57 27.16 4.78 -5.87
C ASP A 57 27.65 4.17 -4.54
N ASP A 58 28.91 3.73 -4.50
CA ASP A 58 29.55 3.14 -3.32
C ASP A 58 29.63 4.11 -2.13
N LYS A 59 29.49 5.42 -2.38
CA LYS A 59 29.47 6.47 -1.37
C LYS A 59 28.04 6.80 -0.91
N GLY A 60 27.03 6.13 -1.45
CA GLY A 60 25.62 6.32 -1.12
C GLY A 60 24.93 7.48 -1.83
N ASN A 61 25.59 8.15 -2.78
CA ASN A 61 24.99 9.26 -3.53
C ASN A 61 24.07 8.74 -4.63
N PHE A 62 22.93 9.41 -4.83
CA PHE A 62 22.00 9.04 -5.90
C PHE A 62 22.65 9.21 -7.28
N THR A 63 22.56 8.17 -8.09
CA THR A 63 23.11 8.12 -9.45
C THR A 63 22.09 7.53 -10.42
N SER A 64 22.45 7.41 -11.69
CA SER A 64 21.65 6.75 -12.72
C SER A 64 22.55 6.16 -13.79
N PRO A 65 22.32 4.90 -14.23
CA PRO A 65 23.11 4.30 -15.29
C PRO A 65 22.85 4.95 -16.65
N LYS A 66 23.73 4.69 -17.63
CA LYS A 66 23.54 5.18 -19.00
C LYS A 66 22.21 4.70 -19.57
N GLY A 67 21.48 5.57 -20.25
CA GLY A 67 20.17 5.25 -20.80
C GLY A 67 19.01 5.43 -19.80
N TRP A 68 19.28 6.04 -18.64
CA TRP A 68 18.30 6.40 -17.62
C TRP A 68 18.30 7.91 -17.36
N LEU A 69 17.16 8.40 -16.89
CA LEU A 69 16.99 9.79 -16.47
C LEU A 69 17.86 10.08 -15.26
N LYS A 70 18.33 11.32 -15.13
CA LYS A 70 19.02 11.77 -13.92
C LYS A 70 18.09 11.60 -12.70
N PRO A 71 18.63 11.25 -11.53
CA PRO A 71 17.83 11.10 -10.32
C PRO A 71 17.16 12.44 -9.95
N VAL A 72 15.89 12.39 -9.56
CA VAL A 72 15.14 13.53 -9.02
C VAL A 72 14.94 13.37 -7.50
N LYS A 73 13.89 13.98 -6.92
CA LYS A 73 13.56 13.88 -5.49
C LYS A 73 13.62 12.42 -5.01
N HIS A 74 14.30 12.19 -3.88
CA HIS A 74 14.51 10.86 -3.29
C HIS A 74 15.25 9.85 -4.19
N GLY A 75 16.01 10.31 -5.18
CA GLY A 75 16.80 9.44 -6.05
C GLY A 75 15.99 8.74 -7.14
N ALA A 76 14.74 9.16 -7.36
CA ALA A 76 13.85 8.55 -8.33
C ALA A 76 14.42 8.67 -9.75
N THR A 77 14.59 7.55 -10.43
CA THR A 77 14.98 7.50 -11.85
C THR A 77 14.19 6.45 -12.61
N MET A 78 14.04 6.70 -13.91
CA MET A 78 13.35 5.84 -14.88
C MET A 78 14.18 5.75 -16.15
N PRO A 79 14.05 4.68 -16.94
CA PRO A 79 14.73 4.60 -18.22
C PRO A 79 14.24 5.71 -19.16
N PHE A 80 15.10 6.22 -20.03
CA PHE A 80 14.67 7.14 -21.09
C PHE A 80 13.63 6.47 -22.00
N LYS A 81 12.75 7.26 -22.62
CA LYS A 81 11.79 6.78 -23.64
C LYS A 81 12.46 6.06 -24.82
N THR A 82 13.74 6.34 -25.06
CA THR A 82 14.59 5.71 -26.09
C THR A 82 15.17 4.36 -25.65
N ASN A 83 15.22 4.06 -24.35
CA ASN A 83 15.70 2.78 -23.82
C ASN A 83 14.58 1.73 -23.87
N LYS A 84 14.29 1.26 -25.09
CA LYS A 84 13.17 0.33 -25.37
C LYS A 84 13.30 -1.01 -24.64
N ILE A 85 14.52 -1.52 -24.48
CA ILE A 85 14.79 -2.80 -23.82
C ILE A 85 14.35 -2.73 -22.36
N MET A 86 14.77 -1.70 -21.62
CA MET A 86 14.38 -1.58 -20.20
C MET A 86 12.89 -1.32 -20.04
N LEU A 87 12.29 -0.52 -20.92
CA LEU A 87 10.84 -0.30 -20.90
C LEU A 87 10.06 -1.59 -21.14
N GLN A 88 10.49 -2.43 -22.10
CA GLN A 88 9.88 -3.74 -22.35
C GLN A 88 10.03 -4.69 -21.15
N LYS A 89 11.22 -4.76 -20.55
CA LYS A 89 11.44 -5.56 -19.33
C LYS A 89 10.53 -5.11 -18.19
N ILE A 90 10.43 -3.80 -17.95
CA ILE A 90 9.56 -3.24 -16.91
C ILE A 90 8.09 -3.52 -17.19
N SER A 91 7.65 -3.41 -18.45
CA SER A 91 6.25 -3.70 -18.82
C SER A 91 5.88 -5.19 -18.74
N ALA A 92 6.88 -6.07 -18.77
CA ALA A 92 6.68 -7.51 -18.61
C ALA A 92 6.59 -7.94 -17.14
N LEU A 93 6.90 -7.05 -16.19
CA LEU A 93 6.74 -7.32 -14.77
C LEU A 93 5.25 -7.36 -14.40
N PRO A 94 4.88 -8.15 -13.37
CA PRO A 94 3.49 -8.25 -12.95
C PRO A 94 2.97 -6.89 -12.52
N GLU A 95 1.76 -6.57 -13.00
CA GLU A 95 1.01 -5.44 -12.48
C GLU A 95 0.78 -5.60 -10.98
N THR A 96 0.79 -4.48 -10.27
CA THR A 96 0.49 -4.51 -8.84
C THR A 96 -0.98 -4.77 -8.56
N VAL A 97 -1.23 -5.36 -7.39
CA VAL A 97 -2.57 -5.74 -6.94
C VAL A 97 -3.43 -4.49 -6.73
N LYS A 98 -4.58 -4.41 -7.41
CA LYS A 98 -5.59 -3.35 -7.21
C LYS A 98 -6.40 -3.62 -5.94
N VAL A 99 -5.77 -3.39 -4.80
CA VAL A 99 -6.30 -3.75 -3.48
C VAL A 99 -7.67 -3.14 -3.21
N ASP A 100 -7.80 -1.84 -3.49
CA ASP A 100 -9.02 -1.07 -3.40
C ASP A 100 -10.17 -1.73 -4.18
N GLN A 101 -9.92 -2.13 -5.42
CA GLN A 101 -10.92 -2.80 -6.27
C GLN A 101 -11.29 -4.17 -5.72
N ILE A 102 -10.31 -4.97 -5.29
CA ILE A 102 -10.59 -6.31 -4.73
C ILE A 102 -11.41 -6.20 -3.45
N ILE A 103 -11.01 -5.32 -2.51
CA ILE A 103 -11.72 -5.12 -1.25
C ILE A 103 -13.13 -4.59 -1.53
N SER A 104 -13.26 -3.56 -2.35
CA SER A 104 -14.56 -2.98 -2.72
C SER A 104 -15.50 -4.02 -3.33
N GLN A 105 -15.07 -4.74 -4.36
CA GLN A 105 -15.89 -5.71 -5.07
C GLN A 105 -16.22 -6.94 -4.22
N THR A 106 -15.23 -7.48 -3.48
CA THR A 106 -15.41 -8.71 -2.69
C THR A 106 -16.36 -8.48 -1.53
N PHE A 107 -16.32 -7.30 -0.93
CA PHE A 107 -17.05 -6.98 0.30
C PHE A 107 -18.24 -6.05 0.06
N ASN A 108 -18.53 -5.72 -1.19
CA ASN A 108 -19.56 -4.75 -1.58
C ASN A 108 -19.41 -3.43 -0.81
N LEU A 109 -18.15 -2.96 -0.68
CA LEU A 109 -17.81 -1.70 -0.04
C LEU A 109 -17.67 -0.62 -1.13
N PRO A 110 -18.08 0.63 -0.88
CA PRO A 110 -17.89 1.72 -1.83
C PRO A 110 -16.41 1.87 -2.24
N LEU A 111 -16.14 1.99 -3.54
CA LEU A 111 -14.79 2.27 -4.06
C LEU A 111 -14.43 3.76 -3.99
N GLU A 112 -15.45 4.63 -4.08
CA GLU A 112 -15.29 6.09 -4.15
C GLU A 112 -16.35 6.81 -3.30
N ILE A 113 -15.90 7.79 -2.52
CA ILE A 113 -16.73 8.71 -1.74
C ILE A 113 -16.43 10.11 -2.25
N ARG A 114 -17.45 10.81 -2.74
CA ARG A 114 -17.36 12.24 -3.02
C ARG A 114 -17.68 13.02 -1.76
N GLY A 115 -16.73 13.82 -1.29
CA GLY A 115 -16.95 14.79 -0.22
C GLY A 115 -16.45 16.16 -0.67
N GLU A 116 -17.22 17.22 -0.39
CA GLU A 116 -16.81 18.60 -0.69
C GLU A 116 -15.74 19.12 0.30
N ASN A 117 -15.58 18.51 1.48
CA ASN A 117 -14.71 19.07 2.53
C ASN A 117 -14.06 18.00 3.42
N PHE A 118 -13.12 17.22 2.86
CA PHE A 118 -12.16 16.45 3.67
C PHE A 118 -10.88 17.24 4.00
N GLY A 119 -10.97 18.56 4.18
CA GLY A 119 -9.90 19.38 4.73
C GLY A 119 -8.79 19.82 3.77
N CYS A 120 -8.97 19.72 2.45
CA CYS A 120 -8.10 20.37 1.48
C CYS A 120 -8.85 21.51 0.78
N SER A 121 -8.42 22.74 1.05
CA SER A 121 -9.05 24.01 0.64
C SER A 121 -8.87 24.38 -0.84
N PHE A 122 -9.09 23.44 -1.75
CA PHE A 122 -9.10 23.73 -3.20
C PHE A 122 -10.22 22.94 -3.87
N GLY A 123 -11.18 23.68 -4.45
CA GLY A 123 -12.41 23.21 -5.10
C GLY A 123 -12.18 22.31 -6.33
N SER A 124 -11.65 21.12 -6.09
CA SER A 124 -11.45 20.06 -7.06
C SER A 124 -12.04 18.78 -6.48
N ASN A 125 -12.86 18.09 -7.26
CA ASN A 125 -13.37 16.77 -6.90
C ASN A 125 -12.18 15.82 -6.70
N PHE A 126 -11.78 15.59 -5.45
CA PHE A 126 -10.74 14.62 -5.12
C PHE A 126 -11.40 13.28 -4.79
N TRP A 127 -10.99 12.25 -5.51
CA TRP A 127 -11.26 10.87 -5.15
C TRP A 127 -10.29 10.51 -4.02
N LEU A 128 -10.79 10.41 -2.79
CA LEU A 128 -10.01 9.87 -1.69
C LEU A 128 -9.99 8.35 -1.86
N GLU A 129 -8.79 7.77 -1.94
CA GLU A 129 -8.63 6.34 -1.70
C GLU A 129 -9.17 6.01 -0.32
N ILE A 130 -10.29 5.32 -0.31
CA ILE A 130 -11.09 5.02 0.88
C ILE A 130 -10.37 4.04 1.80
N PHE A 131 -9.58 3.13 1.22
CA PHE A 131 -8.99 2.03 1.95
C PHE A 131 -7.49 2.24 2.17
N THR A 132 -7.04 1.99 3.39
CA THR A 132 -5.65 1.66 3.66
C THR A 132 -5.56 0.19 4.01
N ILE A 133 -4.55 -0.50 3.50
CA ILE A 133 -4.21 -1.86 3.93
C ILE A 133 -2.81 -1.83 4.49
N SER A 134 -2.61 -2.47 5.63
CA SER A 134 -1.30 -2.53 6.28
C SER A 134 -1.14 -3.81 7.09
N TRP A 135 0.11 -4.23 7.25
CA TRP A 135 0.52 -5.36 8.09
C TRP A 135 2.02 -5.20 8.35
N THR A 136 2.53 -5.85 9.40
CA THR A 136 3.93 -5.69 9.82
C THR A 136 4.73 -6.98 9.63
N SER A 137 4.07 -8.13 9.62
CA SER A 137 4.65 -9.44 9.28
C SER A 137 3.61 -10.41 8.72
N LEU A 138 4.03 -11.65 8.41
CA LEU A 138 3.12 -12.75 8.06
C LEU A 138 2.29 -13.23 9.27
N GLU A 139 2.78 -12.98 10.48
CA GLU A 139 2.12 -13.39 11.73
C GLU A 139 1.06 -12.36 12.18
N THR A 140 1.25 -11.08 11.82
CA THR A 140 0.29 -10.04 12.18
C THR A 140 -0.96 -10.08 11.30
N PRO A 141 -2.15 -9.75 11.85
CA PRO A 141 -3.35 -9.56 11.04
C PRO A 141 -3.14 -8.51 9.96
N VAL A 142 -3.86 -8.69 8.84
CA VAL A 142 -4.01 -7.63 7.84
C VAL A 142 -5.02 -6.62 8.37
N ILE A 143 -4.59 -5.38 8.47
CA ILE A 143 -5.40 -4.25 8.94
C ILE A 143 -5.95 -3.54 7.71
N VAL A 144 -7.26 -3.29 7.73
CA VAL A 144 -7.95 -2.48 6.73
C VAL A 144 -8.47 -1.22 7.41
N GLY A 145 -7.89 -0.07 7.08
CA GLY A 145 -8.46 1.23 7.42
C GLY A 145 -9.53 1.60 6.38
N MET A 146 -10.70 2.00 6.85
CA MET A 146 -11.79 2.48 6.00
C MET A 146 -12.55 3.64 6.67
N PRO A 147 -13.24 4.50 5.91
CA PRO A 147 -13.98 5.60 6.48
C PRO A 147 -15.15 5.09 7.31
N ASP A 148 -15.64 5.95 8.19
CA ASP A 148 -16.84 5.64 8.95
C ASP A 148 -18.07 5.82 8.04
N TYR A 149 -18.42 4.77 7.31
CA TYR A 149 -19.54 4.80 6.35
C TYR A 149 -20.86 5.20 7.00
N GLN A 150 -21.10 4.80 8.25
CA GLN A 150 -22.31 5.19 8.97
C GLN A 150 -22.37 6.71 9.18
N LYS A 151 -21.24 7.33 9.56
CA LYS A 151 -21.13 8.78 9.69
C LYS A 151 -21.31 9.49 8.34
N ILE A 152 -20.76 8.93 7.26
CA ILE A 152 -20.89 9.51 5.92
C ILE A 152 -22.35 9.45 5.44
N ILE A 153 -23.02 8.30 5.60
CA ILE A 153 -24.44 8.13 5.26
C ILE A 153 -25.32 9.13 6.04
N ALA A 154 -25.02 9.33 7.34
CA ALA A 154 -25.74 10.31 8.15
C ALA A 154 -25.57 11.74 7.62
N ASN A 155 -24.36 12.11 7.20
CA ASN A 155 -24.08 13.44 6.64
C ASN A 155 -24.68 13.64 5.24
N GLU A 156 -24.75 12.59 4.41
CA GLU A 156 -25.40 12.65 3.08
C GLU A 156 -26.91 12.92 3.21
N LYS A 157 -27.58 12.30 4.18
CA LYS A 157 -29.00 12.58 4.48
C LYS A 157 -29.25 14.04 4.88
N ASN A 158 -28.24 14.72 5.42
CA ASN A 158 -28.32 16.14 5.80
C ASN A 158 -27.98 17.09 4.64
N GLY A 159 -27.72 16.57 3.42
CA GLY A 159 -27.44 17.37 2.23
C GLY A 159 -26.01 17.90 2.14
N GLU A 160 -25.10 17.46 3.00
CA GLU A 160 -23.71 17.96 3.07
C GLU A 160 -22.75 17.24 2.11
N ASN A 161 -23.13 16.09 1.56
CA ASN A 161 -22.33 15.35 0.57
C ASN A 161 -23.21 14.92 -0.60
N ARG A 162 -22.72 15.08 -1.84
CA ARG A 162 -23.45 14.66 -3.05
C ARG A 162 -22.79 13.45 -3.71
N LYS A 163 -23.59 12.38 -3.82
CA LYS A 163 -23.41 11.19 -4.66
C LYS A 163 -22.22 10.33 -4.29
N THR A 164 -22.51 9.36 -3.45
CA THR A 164 -21.71 8.16 -3.25
C THR A 164 -22.47 6.95 -3.82
N ASN A 165 -21.77 5.87 -4.17
CA ASN A 165 -22.42 4.55 -4.32
C ASN A 165 -22.68 3.92 -2.93
N LEU A 166 -23.20 4.69 -1.97
CA LEU A 166 -23.51 4.19 -0.61
C LEU A 166 -24.86 3.47 -0.54
N ASP A 167 -25.72 3.63 -1.55
CA ASP A 167 -27.05 3.02 -1.58
C ASP A 167 -26.99 1.48 -1.47
N ASP A 168 -25.89 0.88 -1.96
CA ASP A 168 -25.65 -0.56 -1.90
C ASP A 168 -24.84 -1.01 -0.67
N PHE A 169 -24.40 -0.10 0.21
CA PHE A 169 -23.62 -0.47 1.39
C PHE A 169 -24.51 -1.14 2.44
N LYS A 170 -24.28 -2.43 2.67
CA LYS A 170 -25.07 -3.26 3.59
C LYS A 170 -24.47 -3.40 5.00
N GLY A 171 -23.41 -2.65 5.28
CA GLY A 171 -22.63 -2.77 6.51
C GLY A 171 -21.28 -3.44 6.29
N ILE A 172 -20.51 -3.52 7.37
CA ILE A 172 -19.23 -4.23 7.37
C ILE A 172 -19.51 -5.73 7.27
N PRO A 173 -18.85 -6.47 6.35
CA PRO A 173 -19.10 -7.90 6.19
C PRO A 173 -18.74 -8.74 7.42
N ASP A 174 -19.36 -9.91 7.52
CA ASP A 174 -19.05 -10.90 8.54
C ASP A 174 -17.57 -11.30 8.52
N GLY A 175 -17.04 -11.57 9.72
CA GLY A 175 -15.64 -11.97 9.93
C GLY A 175 -14.67 -10.80 10.11
N PHE A 176 -15.08 -9.57 9.79
CA PHE A 176 -14.36 -8.36 10.22
C PHE A 176 -14.64 -8.04 11.68
N VAL A 177 -13.61 -7.55 12.37
CA VAL A 177 -13.68 -7.05 13.74
C VAL A 177 -13.04 -5.69 13.78
N GLU A 178 -13.77 -4.70 14.30
CA GLU A 178 -13.25 -3.35 14.52
C GLU A 178 -12.17 -3.38 15.61
N VAL A 179 -11.10 -2.62 15.40
CA VAL A 179 -9.99 -2.47 16.33
C VAL A 179 -9.67 -1.00 16.50
N SER A 180 -9.15 -0.63 17.67
CA SER A 180 -8.77 0.75 17.93
C SER A 180 -7.46 1.12 17.23
N GLU A 181 -7.21 2.41 17.10
CA GLU A 181 -5.96 2.93 16.55
C GLU A 181 -4.76 2.54 17.44
N GLU A 182 -4.93 2.61 18.76
CA GLU A 182 -3.90 2.23 19.73
C GLU A 182 -3.53 0.74 19.61
N GLN A 183 -4.51 -0.11 19.33
CA GLN A 183 -4.28 -1.54 19.10
C GLN A 183 -3.46 -1.78 17.83
N VAL A 184 -3.72 -1.01 16.77
CA VAL A 184 -2.94 -1.03 15.53
C VAL A 184 -1.51 -0.57 15.82
N GLU A 185 -1.34 0.58 16.45
CA GLU A 185 -0.03 1.14 16.81
C GLU A 185 0.80 0.17 17.66
N TYR A 186 0.16 -0.49 18.62
CA TYR A 186 0.79 -1.53 19.44
C TYR A 186 1.41 -2.65 18.59
N TRP A 187 0.67 -3.19 17.60
CA TRP A 187 1.20 -4.24 16.71
C TRP A 187 2.37 -3.75 15.84
N PHE A 188 2.35 -2.49 15.39
CA PHE A 188 3.47 -1.89 14.68
C PHE A 188 4.70 -1.73 15.58
N ALA A 189 4.51 -1.25 16.81
CA ALA A 189 5.58 -1.05 17.79
C ALA A 189 6.22 -2.38 18.20
N GLU A 190 5.40 -3.40 18.50
CA GLU A 190 5.85 -4.74 18.87
C GLU A 190 6.68 -5.38 17.76
N ASN A 191 6.21 -5.31 16.52
CA ASN A 191 6.94 -5.88 15.39
C ASN A 191 8.24 -5.13 15.09
N LYS A 192 8.25 -3.79 15.24
CA LYS A 192 9.48 -2.98 15.14
C LYS A 192 10.52 -3.44 16.16
N LEU A 193 10.11 -3.63 17.42
CA LEU A 193 10.99 -4.11 18.48
C LEU A 193 11.51 -5.53 18.19
N LYS A 194 10.64 -6.44 17.71
CA LYS A 194 11.03 -7.79 17.30
C LYS A 194 12.12 -7.76 16.22
N ASN A 195 11.92 -6.96 15.16
CA ASN A 195 12.88 -6.83 14.07
C ASN A 195 14.24 -6.25 14.54
N GLN A 196 14.23 -5.27 15.44
CA GLN A 196 15.46 -4.70 16.01
C GLN A 196 16.25 -5.75 16.81
N LYS A 197 15.55 -6.58 17.61
CA LYS A 197 16.18 -7.67 18.36
C LYS A 197 16.77 -8.73 17.43
N THR A 198 16.07 -9.10 16.37
CA THR A 198 16.58 -10.06 15.36
C THR A 198 17.82 -9.51 14.67
N ALA A 199 17.79 -8.26 14.18
CA ALA A 199 18.94 -7.65 13.52
C ALA A 199 20.18 -7.56 14.44
N LEU A 200 19.98 -7.24 15.73
CA LEU A 200 21.08 -7.21 16.70
C LEU A 200 21.65 -8.61 16.96
N ALA A 201 20.80 -9.63 17.05
CA ALA A 201 21.23 -11.01 17.22
C ALA A 201 22.03 -11.51 16.00
N GLU A 202 21.61 -11.17 14.78
CA GLU A 202 22.33 -11.49 13.54
C GLU A 202 23.70 -10.80 13.49
N GLN A 203 23.77 -9.52 13.85
CA GLN A 203 25.05 -8.79 13.93
C GLN A 203 26.01 -9.42 14.94
N ASN A 204 25.52 -9.78 16.12
CA ASN A 204 26.33 -10.43 17.15
C ASN A 204 26.80 -11.82 16.73
N ALA A 205 25.99 -12.56 15.96
CA ALA A 205 26.36 -13.87 15.43
C ALA A 205 27.42 -13.80 14.31
N ILE A 206 27.46 -12.71 13.55
CA ILE A 206 28.50 -12.46 12.52
C ILE A 206 29.82 -11.98 13.15
N ALA A 207 29.74 -11.31 14.30
CA ALA A 207 30.89 -10.76 15.02
C ALA A 207 31.60 -11.77 15.96
N ALA A 208 30.98 -12.94 16.21
CA ALA A 208 31.50 -14.01 17.05
C ALA A 208 32.21 -15.09 16.23
#